data_AF-A0A8X6I130-F1
#
_entry.id   AF-A0A8X6I130-F1
#
_cell.length_a   1.000
_cell.length_b   1.000
_cell.length_c   1.000
_cell.angle_alpha   90.00
_cell.angle_beta   90.00
_cell.angle_gamma   90.00
#
_symmetry.space_group_name_H-M   'P 1'
#
loop_
_entity.id
_entity.type
_entity.pdbx_description
1 polymer ?
#
loop_
_entity_poly.entity_id
_entity_poly.type
_entity_poly.pdbx_seq_one_letter_code
_entity_poly.pdbx_strand_id
1 'polypeptide(L)'
;MRLWPPTSRSARNSLANVRCAEARLFGRSVFYKLGTEHGVLKQLYCRSEFSIFQEKSLTFASVGTEEKSLRTVVSSQSLTGGQGYSRCSCTTKCSTNRCRCKNNKLICNSKCHKSSSCCNK
;
A
#
# COMPACT_ATOMS: atom_id res chain seq x y z
N MET A 1 21.93 8.59 12.91
CA MET A 1 21.08 7.55 12.29
C MET A 1 19.92 8.23 11.60
N ARG A 2 19.97 8.36 10.27
CA ARG A 2 18.91 9.01 9.50
C ARG A 2 17.88 7.95 9.12
N LEU A 3 16.80 7.86 9.89
CA LEU A 3 15.61 7.11 9.48
C LEU A 3 14.96 7.89 8.34
N TRP A 4 15.11 7.39 7.12
CA TRP A 4 14.35 7.89 5.98
C TRP A 4 12.87 7.57 6.25
N PRO A 5 11.98 8.57 6.34
CA PRO A 5 10.55 8.28 6.51
C PRO A 5 10.08 7.50 5.29
N PRO A 6 9.07 6.61 5.39
CA PRO A 6 8.54 5.89 4.24
C PRO A 6 7.82 6.87 3.32
N THR A 7 8.57 7.63 2.53
CA THR A 7 8.08 8.44 1.43
C THR A 7 8.02 7.54 0.20
N SER A 8 7.09 6.61 0.17
CA SER A 8 6.56 6.14 -1.11
C SER A 8 5.57 7.20 -1.58
N ARG A 9 6.17 8.26 -2.13
CA ARG A 9 5.55 9.23 -3.01
C ARG A 9 4.75 8.43 -4.04
N SER A 10 3.45 8.72 -4.10
CA SER A 10 2.47 8.32 -5.13
C SER A 10 3.00 7.36 -6.20
N ALA A 11 2.66 6.09 -6.11
CA ALA A 11 2.72 5.22 -7.27
C ALA A 11 1.35 4.59 -7.45
N ARG A 12 0.57 5.19 -8.37
CA ARG A 12 -0.76 4.72 -8.77
C ARG A 12 -0.76 3.27 -9.30
N ASN A 13 0.40 2.64 -9.49
CA ASN A 13 0.58 1.27 -9.99
C ASN A 13 1.82 0.54 -9.42
N SER A 14 2.42 0.97 -8.29
CA SER A 14 3.58 0.22 -7.80
C SER A 14 3.12 -1.06 -7.12
N LEU A 15 3.32 -2.18 -7.80
CA LEU A 15 3.28 -3.55 -7.26
C LEU A 15 4.42 -3.77 -6.24
N ALA A 16 4.60 -2.82 -5.31
CA ALA A 16 5.75 -2.72 -4.41
C ALA A 16 5.91 -3.90 -3.46
N ASN A 17 4.91 -4.78 -3.36
CA ASN A 17 4.85 -5.87 -2.38
C ASN A 17 4.40 -7.20 -3.01
N VAL A 18 4.68 -7.41 -4.30
CA VAL A 18 4.50 -8.72 -4.92
C VAL A 18 5.61 -9.64 -4.42
N ARG A 19 5.22 -10.75 -3.79
CA ARG A 19 6.16 -11.64 -3.09
C ARG A 19 6.32 -13.01 -3.75
N CYS A 20 5.38 -13.42 -4.60
CA CYS A 20 5.58 -14.53 -5.54
C CYS A 20 4.98 -14.21 -6.91
N ALA A 21 5.54 -14.83 -7.96
CA ALA A 21 5.02 -14.75 -9.32
C ALA A 21 5.06 -16.15 -9.93
N GLU A 22 3.91 -16.65 -10.37
CA GLU A 22 3.77 -17.91 -11.12
C GLU A 22 3.65 -17.58 -12.61
N ALA A 23 4.55 -18.12 -13.43
CA ALA A 23 4.49 -17.94 -14.89
C ALA A 23 3.48 -18.89 -15.51
N ARG A 24 2.62 -18.36 -16.39
CA ARG A 24 1.69 -19.12 -17.23
C ARG A 24 1.93 -18.77 -18.70
N LEU A 25 2.07 -19.82 -19.51
CA LEU A 25 2.18 -19.68 -20.96
C LEU A 25 0.79 -19.47 -21.56
N PHE A 26 0.62 -18.42 -22.36
CA PHE A 26 -0.58 -18.18 -23.13
C PHE A 26 -0.19 -17.98 -24.60
N GLY A 27 -0.26 -19.06 -25.38
CA GLY A 27 0.27 -19.08 -26.74
C GLY A 27 1.79 -18.87 -26.76
N ARG A 28 2.24 -17.80 -27.43
CA ARG A 28 3.66 -17.41 -27.53
C ARG A 28 4.13 -16.43 -26.44
N SER A 29 3.23 -16.00 -25.55
CA SER A 29 3.51 -14.97 -24.55
C SER A 29 3.48 -15.55 -23.13
N VAL A 30 4.39 -15.06 -22.27
CA VAL A 30 4.45 -15.44 -20.85
C VAL A 30 3.74 -14.38 -20.01
N PHE A 31 2.75 -14.81 -19.25
CA PHE A 31 2.03 -13.97 -18.29
C PHE A 31 2.30 -14.46 -16.87
N TYR A 32 2.26 -13.55 -15.91
CA TYR A 32 2.54 -13.86 -14.50
C TYR A 32 1.29 -13.65 -13.66
N LYS A 33 0.97 -14.66 -12.84
CA LYS A 33 0.01 -14.52 -11.73
C LYS A 33 0.78 -14.14 -10.48
N LEU A 34 0.41 -13.01 -9.88
CA LEU A 34 1.16 -12.41 -8.79
C LEU A 34 0.48 -12.68 -7.44
N GLY A 35 1.26 -13.19 -6.49
CA GLY A 35 0.82 -13.53 -5.13
C GLY A 35 1.37 -12.57 -4.08
N THR A 36 0.52 -12.26 -3.10
CA THR A 36 0.86 -11.44 -1.91
C THR A 36 0.40 -12.15 -0.63
N GLU A 37 0.86 -11.68 0.53
CA GLU A 37 0.41 -12.18 1.84
C GLU A 37 -1.11 -12.03 2.06
N HIS A 38 -1.75 -11.11 1.34
CA HIS A 38 -3.18 -10.83 1.47
C HIS A 38 -4.05 -11.60 0.46
N GLY A 39 -3.46 -12.26 -0.53
CA GLY A 39 -4.19 -12.95 -1.60
C GLY A 39 -3.43 -12.98 -2.93
N VAL A 40 -4.02 -13.67 -3.90
CA VAL A 40 -3.55 -13.73 -5.29
C VAL A 40 -4.27 -12.68 -6.13
N LEU A 41 -3.54 -11.98 -7.00
CA LEU A 41 -4.14 -11.01 -7.91
C LEU A 41 -4.95 -11.71 -9.01
N LYS A 42 -6.17 -11.23 -9.24
CA LYS A 42 -7.08 -11.75 -10.29
C LYS A 42 -6.53 -11.52 -11.71
N GLN A 43 -5.85 -10.41 -11.92
CA GLN A 43 -5.29 -10.04 -13.23
C GLN A 43 -3.92 -10.69 -13.44
N LEU A 44 -3.64 -11.07 -14.69
CA LEU A 44 -2.33 -11.51 -15.16
C LEU A 44 -1.48 -10.31 -15.61
N TYR A 45 -0.18 -10.36 -15.34
CA TYR A 45 0.73 -9.27 -15.66
C TYR A 45 1.84 -9.70 -16.61
N CYS A 46 2.23 -8.82 -17.52
CA CYS A 46 3.44 -8.97 -18.31
C CYS A 46 4.67 -8.65 -17.47
N ARG A 47 5.83 -9.21 -17.85
CA ARG A 47 7.11 -8.97 -17.15
C ARG A 47 7.47 -7.47 -17.02
N SER A 48 7.04 -6.66 -17.99
CA SER A 48 7.27 -5.22 -18.05
C SER A 48 6.38 -4.38 -17.12
N GLU A 49 5.30 -4.96 -16.57
CA GLU A 49 4.34 -4.21 -15.73
C GLU A 49 4.76 -4.17 -14.26
N PHE A 50 5.79 -4.91 -13.87
CA PHE A 50 6.26 -4.96 -12.50
C PHE A 50 7.78 -5.09 -12.40
N SER A 51 8.33 -4.44 -11.37
CA SER A 51 9.72 -4.60 -10.98
C SER A 51 9.84 -5.74 -9.98
N ILE A 52 10.81 -6.63 -10.19
CA ILE A 52 11.15 -7.64 -9.18
C ILE A 52 12.01 -6.94 -8.14
N PHE A 53 11.58 -6.96 -6.89
CA PHE A 53 12.36 -6.47 -5.77
C PHE A 53 12.75 -7.67 -4.90
N GLN A 54 14.06 -7.91 -4.76
CA GLN A 54 14.59 -8.98 -3.93
C GLN A 54 14.71 -8.48 -2.48
N GLU A 55 13.59 -8.42 -1.76
CA GLU A 55 13.64 -8.39 -0.29
C GLU A 55 12.93 -9.62 0.28
N LYS A 56 13.56 -10.19 1.31
CA LYS A 56 13.16 -11.35 2.14
C LYS A 56 12.04 -12.20 1.52
N SER A 57 12.47 -13.26 0.83
CA SER A 57 11.64 -14.36 0.33
C SER A 57 10.63 -14.79 1.40
N LEU A 58 9.34 -14.54 1.16
CA LEU A 58 8.31 -15.29 1.86
C LEU A 58 8.29 -16.72 1.33
N THR A 59 8.07 -17.66 2.23
CA THR A 59 7.77 -19.05 1.89
C THR A 59 6.43 -19.10 1.17
N PHE A 60 6.30 -19.93 0.12
CA PHE A 60 5.06 -20.07 -0.69
C PHE A 60 3.80 -20.33 0.16
N ALA A 61 3.97 -20.92 1.36
CA ALA A 61 2.92 -21.20 2.32
C ALA A 61 2.20 -19.96 2.91
N SER A 62 2.82 -18.77 2.89
CA SER A 62 2.20 -17.55 3.44
C SER A 62 1.48 -16.71 2.38
N VAL A 63 1.29 -17.23 1.17
CA VAL A 63 0.52 -16.57 0.12
C VAL A 63 -0.97 -16.84 0.38
N GLY A 64 -1.79 -15.80 0.45
CA GLY A 64 -3.23 -15.97 0.62
C GLY A 64 -3.84 -16.64 -0.61
N THR A 65 -4.71 -17.64 -0.40
CA THR A 65 -5.31 -18.43 -1.50
C THR A 65 -6.44 -17.69 -2.23
N GLU A 66 -7.02 -16.66 -1.62
CA GLU A 66 -8.15 -15.92 -2.18
C GLU A 66 -7.76 -14.98 -3.32
N GLU A 67 -8.56 -14.96 -4.39
CA GLU A 67 -8.40 -14.00 -5.47
C GLU A 67 -8.89 -12.60 -5.04
N LYS A 68 -8.00 -11.61 -5.12
CA LYS A 68 -8.30 -10.21 -4.79
C LYS A 68 -7.94 -9.28 -5.92
N SER A 69 -8.66 -8.16 -5.99
CA SER A 69 -8.32 -7.09 -6.91
C SER A 69 -7.04 -6.37 -6.45
N LEU A 70 -6.30 -5.77 -7.38
CA LEU A 70 -5.13 -4.95 -7.05
C LEU A 70 -5.48 -3.86 -6.04
N ARG A 71 -6.65 -3.21 -6.21
CA ARG A 71 -7.11 -2.18 -5.27
C ARG A 71 -7.31 -2.72 -3.86
N THR A 72 -7.85 -3.92 -3.71
CA THR A 72 -8.11 -4.53 -2.39
C THR A 72 -6.79 -4.84 -1.68
N VAL A 73 -5.83 -5.43 -2.39
CA VAL A 73 -4.50 -5.77 -1.86
C VAL A 73 -3.72 -4.50 -1.48
N VAL A 74 -3.72 -3.49 -2.36
CA VAL A 74 -3.07 -2.20 -2.06
C VAL A 74 -3.75 -1.50 -0.89
N SER A 75 -5.08 -1.60 -0.77
CA SER A 75 -5.82 -1.02 0.35
C SER A 75 -5.51 -1.71 1.67
N SER A 76 -5.34 -3.03 1.68
CA SER A 76 -4.99 -3.78 2.91
C SER A 76 -3.55 -3.51 3.36
N GLN A 77 -2.66 -3.21 2.42
CA GLN A 77 -1.27 -2.82 2.71
C GLN A 77 -1.14 -1.34 3.09
N SER A 78 -2.07 -0.49 2.65
CA SER A 78 -2.01 0.94 2.91
C SER A 78 -2.41 1.27 4.35
N LEU A 79 -1.53 1.98 5.05
CA LEU A 79 -1.82 2.58 6.37
C LEU A 79 -3.02 3.55 6.33
N THR A 80 -3.34 4.09 5.15
CA THR A 80 -4.42 5.07 4.95
C THR A 80 -5.60 4.52 4.15
N GLY A 81 -5.60 3.23 3.82
CA GLY A 81 -6.57 2.59 2.93
C GLY A 81 -6.42 2.99 1.46
N GLY A 82 -7.46 2.73 0.65
CA GLY A 82 -7.40 2.85 -0.81
C GLY A 82 -7.38 4.27 -1.39
N GLN A 83 -7.67 5.30 -0.60
CA GLN A 83 -7.75 6.70 -1.07
C GLN A 83 -6.37 7.40 -1.08
N GLY A 84 -5.33 6.79 -0.50
CA GLY A 84 -3.97 7.33 -0.49
C GLY A 84 -3.73 8.54 0.41
N TYR A 85 -4.73 8.95 1.20
CA TYR A 85 -4.55 9.89 2.30
C TYR A 85 -5.67 9.72 3.33
N SER A 86 -5.34 9.97 4.60
CA SER A 86 -6.32 10.08 5.68
C SER A 86 -6.45 11.53 6.12
N ARG A 87 -7.68 12.01 6.30
CA ARG A 87 -7.95 13.30 6.94
C ARG A 87 -8.62 13.11 8.30
N CYS A 88 -8.26 13.92 9.29
CA CYS A 88 -9.04 14.01 10.51
C CYS A 88 -10.29 14.90 10.29
N SER A 89 -11.31 14.73 11.14
CA SER A 89 -12.49 15.59 11.21
C SER A 89 -12.35 16.69 12.27
N CYS A 90 -11.15 16.87 12.83
CA CYS A 90 -10.89 17.88 13.85
C CYS A 90 -11.09 19.29 13.28
N THR A 91 -11.90 20.10 13.95
CA THR A 91 -12.10 21.51 13.62
C THR A 91 -11.06 22.41 14.29
N THR A 92 -10.50 21.97 15.42
CA THR A 92 -9.52 22.69 16.23
C THR A 92 -8.18 21.93 16.29
N LYS A 93 -7.42 22.10 17.40
CA LYS A 93 -6.08 21.53 17.59
C LYS A 93 -6.14 20.00 17.76
N CYS A 94 -5.27 19.29 17.05
CA CYS A 94 -5.10 17.83 17.17
C CYS A 94 -4.19 17.44 18.34
N SER A 95 -4.57 17.75 19.58
CA SER A 95 -3.76 17.46 20.77
C SER A 95 -4.03 16.07 21.36
N THR A 96 -5.25 15.54 21.25
CA THR A 96 -5.68 14.30 21.90
C THR A 96 -5.92 13.16 20.89
N ASN A 97 -6.08 11.93 21.39
CA ASN A 97 -6.42 10.76 20.59
C ASN A 97 -7.84 10.81 19.97
N ARG A 98 -8.60 11.89 20.21
CA ARG A 98 -9.81 12.20 19.42
C ARG A 98 -9.49 12.52 17.97
N CYS A 99 -8.25 12.94 17.68
CA CYS A 99 -7.79 13.08 16.31
C CYS A 99 -7.51 11.71 15.69
N ARG A 100 -8.23 11.39 14.62
CA ARG A 100 -8.04 10.14 13.85
C ARG A 100 -6.61 9.96 13.34
N CYS A 101 -5.95 11.03 12.90
CA CYS A 101 -4.56 10.96 12.45
C CYS A 101 -3.65 10.57 13.62
N LYS A 102 -3.75 11.26 14.75
CA LYS A 102 -2.94 10.96 15.95
C LYS A 102 -3.20 9.56 16.50
N ASN A 103 -4.46 9.13 16.54
CA ASN A 103 -4.86 7.79 16.97
C ASN A 103 -4.24 6.70 16.07
N ASN A 104 -4.20 6.95 14.76
CA ASN A 104 -3.59 6.06 13.78
C ASN A 104 -2.06 6.25 13.68
N LYS A 105 -1.44 7.01 14.59
CA LYS A 105 0.00 7.34 14.59
C LYS A 105 0.46 8.02 13.29
N LEU A 106 -0.44 8.77 12.65
CA LEU A 106 -0.20 9.56 11.45
C LEU A 106 -0.11 11.06 11.78
N ILE A 107 0.75 11.75 11.04
CA ILE A 107 0.90 13.20 11.10
C ILE A 107 -0.19 13.86 10.23
N CYS A 108 -0.81 14.94 10.72
CA CYS A 108 -1.77 15.71 9.94
C CYS A 108 -1.06 16.45 8.80
N ASN A 109 -1.55 16.25 7.58
CA ASN A 109 -1.10 16.98 6.40
C ASN A 109 -1.99 18.21 6.12
N SER A 110 -1.68 18.96 5.06
CA SER A 110 -2.46 20.12 4.60
C SER A 110 -3.90 19.81 4.17
N LYS A 111 -4.26 18.53 3.97
CA LYS A 111 -5.65 18.10 3.70
C LYS A 111 -6.49 18.00 4.97
N CYS A 112 -5.87 17.96 6.15
CA CYS A 112 -6.57 17.92 7.44
C CYS A 112 -6.99 19.32 7.88
N HIS A 113 -6.07 20.27 7.81
CA HIS A 113 -6.31 21.66 8.21
C HIS A 113 -5.72 22.58 7.14
N LYS A 114 -6.55 23.53 6.68
CA LYS A 114 -6.12 24.57 5.73
C LYS A 114 -5.20 25.61 6.39
N SER A 115 -5.29 25.78 7.72
CA SER A 115 -4.52 26.73 8.52
C SER A 115 -3.61 26.02 9.54
N SER A 116 -2.56 26.72 10.00
CA SER A 116 -1.42 26.18 10.76
C SER A 116 -1.65 25.88 12.23
N SER A 117 -2.88 26.01 12.76
CA SER A 117 -3.16 25.83 14.19
C SER A 117 -3.15 24.37 14.67
N CYS A 118 -2.75 23.41 13.84
CA CYS A 118 -2.68 21.99 14.19
C CYS A 118 -1.42 21.65 15.00
N CYS A 119 -1.59 20.99 16.14
CA CYS A 119 -0.48 20.53 17.00
C CYS A 119 0.08 19.14 16.63
N ASN A 120 -0.50 18.44 15.64
CA ASN A 120 -0.08 17.10 15.21
C ASN A 120 0.43 17.17 13.76
N LYS A 121 1.47 17.96 13.54
CA LYS A 121 2.00 18.31 12.22
C LYS A 121 3.40 17.75 11.99
#